data_AF-A0A4Q9G7K8-F1
#
_entry.id   AF-A0A4Q9G7K8-F1
#
_cell.length_a   1.000
_cell.length_b   1.000
_cell.length_c   1.000
_cell.angle_alpha   90.00
_cell.angle_beta   90.00
_cell.angle_gamma   90.00
#
_symmetry.space_group_name_H-M   'P 1'
#
loop_
_entity.id
_entity.type
_entity.pdbx_description
1 polymer ?
#
loop_
_entity_poly.entity_id
_entity_poly.type
_entity_poly.pdbx_seq_one_letter_code
_entity_poly.pdbx_strand_id
1 'polypeptide(L)'
;MRPARALIDLQALRHNFQIARELTGAKALAVIKADAYGHGAVRCAQALEADADGFAVACIEEALELRAAGIRAPVLLLEGFFETDELSLIVEHDFWCVVHSLWQLEAIENAALSKPITVWLKLDSGMHRVGLHPKDYQAGYQRLLASGKVAKIVLMSHFARADELHEQASAEQVAVFEAARQGLSAEVSLRNSPAVLGWPQIPSDWVRPGIMLYGATPFEEANAVASRLQPVMTLESKVICVRELPAGEPIGYGAKFITPKPMRVGVVAMGYADGYPRHAPTGTPVMVAGQRSQLIGRVSMDMLCIDLTDVPQAGLGSTVELWGKNILASEVAAAADTIPYQIFCNLRRVPKLYSEG
;
A
#
# COMPACT_ATOMS: atom_id res chain seq x y z
N MET A 1 -14.09 26.33 4.83
CA MET A 1 -13.77 24.88 4.74
C MET A 1 -12.44 24.63 5.42
N ARG A 2 -12.22 23.47 6.06
CA ARG A 2 -10.92 23.12 6.68
C ARG A 2 -9.85 22.98 5.59
N PRO A 3 -8.61 23.49 5.77
CA PRO A 3 -7.62 23.55 4.69
C PRO A 3 -6.88 22.23 4.44
N ALA A 4 -7.08 21.21 5.28
CA ALA A 4 -6.52 19.88 5.11
C ALA A 4 -7.03 19.23 3.82
N ARG A 5 -6.12 18.66 3.03
CA ARG A 5 -6.43 17.94 1.78
C ARG A 5 -5.30 16.99 1.40
N ALA A 6 -5.65 15.93 0.67
CA ALA A 6 -4.69 15.03 0.04
C ALA A 6 -4.73 15.23 -1.48
N LEU A 7 -3.61 15.64 -2.07
CA LEU A 7 -3.45 15.75 -3.51
C LEU A 7 -2.92 14.42 -4.04
N ILE A 8 -3.58 13.85 -5.05
CA ILE A 8 -3.27 12.54 -5.63
C ILE A 8 -2.81 12.73 -7.07
N ASP A 9 -1.52 12.48 -7.33
CA ASP A 9 -0.88 12.63 -8.63
C ASP A 9 -0.98 11.33 -9.45
N LEU A 10 -1.99 11.25 -10.33
CA LEU A 10 -2.23 10.06 -11.13
C LEU A 10 -1.18 9.85 -12.24
N GLN A 11 -0.40 10.87 -12.58
CA GLN A 11 0.74 10.72 -13.49
C GLN A 11 1.90 10.01 -12.77
N ALA A 12 2.20 10.38 -11.52
CA ALA A 12 3.18 9.68 -10.69
C ALA A 12 2.79 8.21 -10.48
N LEU A 13 1.50 7.91 -10.30
CA LEU A 13 1.00 6.54 -10.20
C LEU A 13 1.31 5.72 -11.47
N ARG A 14 1.01 6.26 -12.66
CA ARG A 14 1.33 5.63 -13.95
C ARG A 14 2.83 5.43 -14.11
N HIS A 15 3.64 6.44 -13.81
CA HIS A 15 5.10 6.36 -13.84
C HIS A 15 5.62 5.20 -12.98
N ASN A 16 5.17 5.10 -11.73
CA ASN A 16 5.59 4.03 -10.82
C ASN A 16 5.14 2.64 -11.30
N PHE A 17 3.95 2.54 -11.89
CA PHE A 17 3.48 1.29 -12.50
C PHE A 17 4.35 0.87 -13.69
N GLN A 18 4.75 1.81 -14.54
CA GLN A 18 5.66 1.53 -15.66
C GLN A 18 7.05 1.10 -15.19
N ILE A 19 7.57 1.66 -14.09
CA ILE A 19 8.80 1.16 -13.46
C ILE A 19 8.66 -0.33 -13.07
N ALA A 20 7.54 -0.73 -12.47
CA ALA A 20 7.34 -2.13 -12.09
C ALA A 20 7.38 -3.08 -13.32
N ARG A 21 6.80 -2.66 -14.44
CA ARG A 21 6.84 -3.43 -15.70
C ARG A 21 8.23 -3.44 -16.33
N GLU A 22 8.90 -2.30 -16.39
CA GLU A 22 10.27 -2.16 -16.92
C GLU A 22 11.25 -3.08 -16.19
N LEU A 23 11.21 -3.10 -14.86
CA LEU A 23 12.15 -3.86 -14.04
C LEU A 23 11.98 -5.38 -14.14
N THR A 24 10.82 -5.85 -14.61
CA THR A 24 10.45 -7.27 -14.50
C THR A 24 10.18 -7.91 -15.85
N GLY A 25 9.69 -7.17 -16.84
CA GLY A 25 9.16 -7.71 -18.10
C GLY A 25 7.92 -8.61 -17.92
N ALA A 26 7.42 -8.75 -16.69
CA ALA A 26 6.31 -9.60 -16.32
C ALA A 26 4.97 -8.86 -16.44
N LYS A 27 3.87 -9.61 -16.40
CA LYS A 27 2.54 -9.01 -16.22
C LYS A 27 2.43 -8.45 -14.81
N ALA A 28 1.74 -7.34 -14.62
CA ALA A 28 1.65 -6.68 -13.33
C ALA A 28 0.20 -6.48 -12.89
N LEU A 29 -0.15 -7.05 -11.73
CA LEU A 29 -1.40 -6.73 -11.03
C LEU A 29 -1.18 -5.51 -10.13
N ALA A 30 -1.86 -4.41 -10.44
CA ALA A 30 -1.83 -3.24 -9.57
C ALA A 30 -2.58 -3.55 -8.26
N VAL A 31 -1.86 -3.61 -7.14
CA VAL A 31 -2.46 -3.92 -5.84
C VAL A 31 -3.09 -2.66 -5.27
N ILE A 32 -4.42 -2.61 -5.29
CA ILE A 32 -5.24 -1.43 -4.95
C ILE A 32 -6.22 -1.70 -3.80
N LYS A 33 -5.97 -2.73 -2.99
CA LYS A 33 -6.71 -3.00 -1.75
C LYS A 33 -6.66 -1.82 -0.77
N ALA A 34 -7.57 -1.83 0.21
CA ALA A 34 -7.72 -0.79 1.22
C ALA A 34 -7.83 0.61 0.59
N ASP A 35 -8.77 0.76 -0.36
CA ASP A 35 -9.00 2.02 -1.09
C ASP A 35 -7.74 2.54 -1.82
N ALA A 36 -7.02 1.65 -2.53
CA ALA A 36 -5.69 1.94 -3.09
C ALA A 36 -4.73 2.52 -2.06
N TYR A 37 -4.64 1.87 -0.90
CA TYR A 37 -3.83 2.30 0.23
C TYR A 37 -4.19 3.75 0.63
N GLY A 38 -5.49 4.07 0.66
CA GLY A 38 -6.00 5.42 0.95
C GLY A 38 -5.94 6.44 -0.19
N HIS A 39 -5.50 6.07 -1.40
CA HIS A 39 -5.41 6.98 -2.55
C HIS A 39 -6.73 7.07 -3.36
N GLY A 40 -7.67 6.14 -3.18
CA GLY A 40 -8.90 6.05 -3.98
C GLY A 40 -8.85 4.91 -5.00
N ALA A 41 -9.39 3.73 -4.65
CA ALA A 41 -9.32 2.52 -5.48
C ALA A 41 -9.86 2.75 -6.90
N VAL A 42 -11.08 3.28 -7.01
CA VAL A 42 -11.72 3.54 -8.31
C VAL A 42 -10.91 4.50 -9.19
N ARG A 43 -10.45 5.63 -8.63
CA ARG A 43 -9.68 6.62 -9.41
C ARG A 43 -8.31 6.10 -9.82
N CYS A 44 -7.63 5.34 -8.95
CA CYS A 44 -6.37 4.69 -9.27
C CYS A 44 -6.56 3.60 -10.34
N ALA A 45 -7.65 2.81 -10.26
CA ALA A 45 -7.96 1.79 -11.26
C ALA A 45 -8.25 2.42 -12.63
N GLN A 46 -9.10 3.45 -12.69
CA GLN A 46 -9.38 4.19 -13.92
C GLN A 46 -8.12 4.79 -14.55
N ALA A 47 -7.19 5.28 -13.72
CA ALA A 47 -5.94 5.84 -14.21
C ALA A 47 -5.02 4.78 -14.84
N LEU A 48 -5.05 3.54 -14.33
CA LEU A 48 -4.16 2.45 -14.73
C LEU A 48 -4.80 1.44 -15.68
N GLU A 49 -6.12 1.48 -15.92
CA GLU A 49 -6.84 0.42 -16.65
C GLU A 49 -6.31 0.17 -18.06
N ALA A 50 -5.81 1.20 -18.74
CA ALA A 50 -5.23 1.07 -20.07
C ALA A 50 -3.84 0.38 -20.06
N ASP A 51 -3.13 0.44 -18.94
CA ASP A 51 -1.73 0.01 -18.82
C ASP A 51 -1.56 -1.31 -18.03
N ALA A 52 -2.48 -1.59 -17.09
CA ALA A 52 -2.38 -2.69 -16.15
C ALA A 52 -2.94 -4.00 -16.72
N ASP A 53 -2.23 -5.10 -16.48
CA ASP A 53 -2.69 -6.45 -16.84
C ASP A 53 -3.85 -6.93 -15.97
N GLY A 54 -4.09 -6.25 -14.85
CA GLY A 54 -5.20 -6.43 -13.94
C GLY A 54 -5.00 -5.72 -12.61
N PHE A 55 -5.95 -5.90 -11.71
CA PHE A 55 -5.95 -5.34 -10.36
C PHE A 55 -5.98 -6.46 -9.31
N ALA A 56 -5.53 -6.14 -8.10
CA ALA A 56 -5.63 -7.05 -6.97
C ALA A 56 -6.16 -6.31 -5.74
N VAL A 57 -7.19 -6.88 -5.13
CA VAL A 57 -7.93 -6.34 -3.98
C VAL A 57 -7.97 -7.37 -2.84
N ALA A 58 -8.32 -6.97 -1.62
CA ALA A 58 -8.35 -7.87 -0.48
C ALA A 58 -9.55 -8.80 -0.51
N CYS A 59 -10.74 -8.24 -0.76
CA CYS A 59 -12.03 -8.91 -0.61
C CYS A 59 -12.98 -8.60 -1.77
N ILE A 60 -14.13 -9.28 -1.80
CA ILE A 60 -15.10 -9.18 -2.88
C ILE A 60 -15.78 -7.81 -2.94
N GLU A 61 -15.98 -7.14 -1.80
CA GLU A 61 -16.61 -5.82 -1.74
C GLU A 61 -15.78 -4.76 -2.49
N GLU A 62 -14.46 -4.79 -2.32
CA GLU A 62 -13.54 -3.94 -3.09
C GLU A 62 -13.59 -4.26 -4.58
N ALA A 63 -13.71 -5.53 -4.95
CA ALA A 63 -13.81 -5.93 -6.36
C ALA A 63 -15.13 -5.47 -7.01
N LEU A 64 -16.23 -5.58 -6.28
CA LEU A 64 -17.55 -5.12 -6.69
C LEU A 64 -17.60 -3.60 -6.84
N GLU A 65 -16.92 -2.85 -5.97
CA GLU A 65 -16.76 -1.40 -6.12
C GLU A 65 -16.12 -1.04 -7.48
N LEU A 66 -15.05 -1.76 -7.87
CA LEU A 66 -14.40 -1.56 -9.17
C LEU A 66 -15.34 -1.89 -10.34
N ARG A 67 -16.10 -2.99 -10.24
CA ARG A 67 -17.08 -3.37 -11.28
C ARG A 67 -18.20 -2.35 -11.40
N ALA A 68 -18.73 -1.86 -10.28
CA ALA A 68 -19.75 -0.81 -10.25
C ALA A 68 -19.24 0.51 -10.89
N ALA A 69 -17.94 0.79 -10.77
CA ALA A 69 -17.29 1.91 -11.42
C ALA A 69 -16.92 1.67 -12.89
N GLY A 70 -17.26 0.52 -13.47
CA GLY A 70 -17.05 0.19 -14.87
C GLY A 70 -15.68 -0.40 -15.22
N ILE A 71 -14.86 -0.79 -14.23
CA ILE A 71 -13.57 -1.43 -14.47
C ILE A 71 -13.80 -2.84 -15.04
N ARG A 72 -13.23 -3.10 -16.22
CA ARG A 72 -13.36 -4.37 -16.96
C ARG A 72 -12.12 -5.23 -16.92
N ALA A 73 -10.98 -4.67 -16.55
CA ALA A 73 -9.74 -5.44 -16.39
C ALA A 73 -9.92 -6.59 -15.37
N PRO A 74 -9.09 -7.64 -15.44
CA PRO A 74 -9.10 -8.70 -14.45
C PRO A 74 -8.93 -8.18 -13.02
N VAL A 75 -9.64 -8.77 -12.06
CA VAL A 75 -9.51 -8.42 -10.64
C VAL A 75 -9.28 -9.70 -9.85
N LEU A 76 -8.17 -9.75 -9.12
CA LEU A 76 -7.80 -10.85 -8.23
C LEU A 76 -8.21 -10.54 -6.78
N LEU A 77 -8.98 -11.45 -6.18
CA LEU A 77 -9.25 -11.49 -4.74
C LEU A 77 -8.06 -12.14 -4.03
N LEU A 78 -7.23 -11.33 -3.34
CA LEU A 78 -5.97 -11.78 -2.73
C LEU A 78 -6.16 -12.75 -1.56
N GLU A 79 -7.31 -12.71 -0.91
CA GLU A 79 -7.68 -13.57 0.22
C GLU A 79 -8.72 -14.63 -0.18
N GLY A 80 -9.08 -14.68 -1.48
CA GLY A 80 -10.11 -15.56 -1.98
C GLY A 80 -11.50 -15.09 -1.58
N PHE A 81 -12.39 -16.05 -1.31
CA PHE A 81 -13.70 -15.82 -0.72
C PHE A 81 -13.70 -16.23 0.75
N PHE A 82 -14.59 -15.62 1.54
CA PHE A 82 -14.78 -15.93 2.95
C PHE A 82 -15.99 -16.83 3.18
N GLU A 83 -16.99 -16.76 2.30
CA GLU A 83 -18.21 -17.58 2.33
C GLU A 83 -18.47 -18.24 0.96
N THR A 84 -19.15 -19.39 0.95
CA THR A 84 -19.32 -20.20 -0.28
C THR A 84 -20.30 -19.57 -1.27
N ASP A 85 -21.19 -18.69 -0.81
CA ASP A 85 -22.16 -17.97 -1.63
C ASP A 85 -21.48 -16.88 -2.49
N GLU A 86 -20.34 -16.34 -2.06
CA GLU A 86 -19.50 -15.43 -2.86
C GLU A 86 -19.06 -16.04 -4.20
N LEU A 87 -18.98 -17.38 -4.32
CA LEU A 87 -18.61 -18.05 -5.57
C LEU A 87 -19.55 -17.69 -6.73
N SER A 88 -20.83 -17.43 -6.44
CA SER A 88 -21.80 -17.00 -7.46
C SER A 88 -21.42 -15.64 -8.05
N LEU A 89 -21.04 -14.67 -7.19
CA LEU A 89 -20.61 -13.33 -7.58
C LEU A 89 -19.23 -13.35 -8.24
N ILE A 90 -18.31 -14.19 -7.77
CA ILE A 90 -17.00 -14.40 -8.41
C ILE A 90 -17.19 -14.83 -9.87
N VAL A 91 -18.10 -15.77 -10.11
CA VAL A 91 -18.43 -16.23 -11.45
C VAL A 91 -19.11 -15.13 -12.25
N GLU A 92 -20.15 -14.48 -11.69
CA GLU A 92 -20.90 -13.41 -12.37
C GLU A 92 -19.99 -12.28 -12.86
N HIS A 93 -19.07 -11.82 -12.02
CA HIS A 93 -18.21 -10.66 -12.29
C HIS A 93 -16.83 -11.01 -12.85
N ASP A 94 -16.59 -12.29 -13.14
CA ASP A 94 -15.33 -12.80 -13.69
C ASP A 94 -14.11 -12.44 -12.84
N PHE A 95 -14.23 -12.62 -11.52
CA PHE A 95 -13.12 -12.41 -10.61
C PHE A 95 -12.16 -13.60 -10.61
N TRP A 96 -10.86 -13.29 -10.53
CA TRP A 96 -9.85 -14.29 -10.22
C TRP A 96 -9.80 -14.47 -8.71
N CYS A 97 -9.60 -15.70 -8.25
CA CYS A 97 -9.73 -16.03 -6.85
C CYS A 97 -8.48 -16.71 -6.31
N VAL A 98 -7.90 -16.18 -5.24
CA VAL A 98 -6.92 -16.95 -4.47
C VAL A 98 -7.61 -18.12 -3.78
N VAL A 99 -6.95 -19.28 -3.76
CA VAL A 99 -7.31 -20.43 -2.91
C VAL A 99 -6.12 -20.71 -2.01
N HIS A 100 -6.29 -20.52 -0.71
CA HIS A 100 -5.20 -20.58 0.27
C HIS A 100 -5.46 -21.57 1.41
N SER A 101 -6.55 -22.33 1.33
CA SER A 101 -6.99 -23.28 2.37
C SER A 101 -7.74 -24.46 1.76
N LEU A 102 -7.78 -25.58 2.47
CA LEU A 102 -8.48 -26.79 2.00
C LEU A 102 -10.00 -26.59 1.94
N TRP A 103 -10.57 -25.79 2.85
CA TRP A 103 -12.02 -25.55 2.86
C TRP A 103 -12.48 -24.78 1.61
N GLN A 104 -11.70 -23.80 1.13
CA GLN A 104 -12.00 -23.08 -0.12
C GLN A 104 -11.94 -24.03 -1.32
N LEU A 105 -10.94 -24.91 -1.34
CA LEU A 105 -10.82 -25.92 -2.38
C LEU A 105 -12.04 -26.86 -2.37
N GLU A 106 -12.42 -27.38 -1.20
CA GLU A 106 -13.60 -28.25 -1.03
C GLU A 106 -14.91 -27.53 -1.40
N ALA A 107 -15.03 -26.24 -1.07
CA ALA A 107 -16.16 -25.43 -1.50
C ALA A 107 -16.25 -25.34 -3.02
N ILE A 108 -15.13 -25.15 -3.72
CA ILE A 108 -15.08 -25.13 -5.20
C ILE A 108 -15.48 -26.51 -5.78
N GLU A 109 -14.96 -27.60 -5.21
CA GLU A 109 -15.30 -28.98 -5.65
C GLU A 109 -16.81 -29.25 -5.57
N ASN A 110 -17.45 -28.76 -4.51
CA ASN A 110 -18.88 -28.98 -4.24
C ASN A 110 -19.81 -27.95 -4.90
N ALA A 111 -19.28 -26.83 -5.40
CA ALA A 111 -20.10 -25.74 -5.94
C ALA A 111 -20.61 -26.01 -7.36
N ALA A 112 -21.86 -25.61 -7.63
CA ALA A 112 -22.41 -25.57 -8.97
C ALA A 112 -22.08 -24.23 -9.67
N LEU A 113 -20.91 -24.15 -10.30
CA LEU A 113 -20.49 -22.96 -11.06
C LEU A 113 -21.04 -22.99 -12.50
N SER A 114 -21.54 -21.85 -12.99
CA SER A 114 -22.04 -21.72 -14.38
C SER A 114 -20.91 -21.63 -15.42
N LYS A 115 -19.71 -21.22 -15.01
CA LYS A 115 -18.47 -21.29 -15.81
C LYS A 115 -17.27 -21.55 -14.89
N PRO A 116 -16.17 -22.13 -15.41
CA PRO A 116 -14.98 -22.34 -14.62
C PRO A 116 -14.27 -21.01 -14.28
N ILE A 117 -13.63 -20.95 -13.11
CA ILE A 117 -12.97 -19.74 -12.60
C ILE A 117 -11.44 -19.81 -12.77
N THR A 118 -10.78 -18.64 -12.72
CA THR A 118 -9.31 -18.57 -12.64
C THR A 118 -8.89 -18.58 -11.18
N VAL A 119 -8.07 -19.56 -10.80
CA VAL A 119 -7.59 -19.76 -9.43
C VAL A 119 -6.12 -19.39 -9.30
N TRP A 120 -5.79 -18.71 -8.21
CA TRP A 120 -4.42 -18.48 -7.76
C TRP A 120 -4.17 -19.35 -6.53
N LEU A 121 -3.56 -20.52 -6.73
CA LEU A 121 -3.29 -21.46 -5.65
C LEU A 121 -2.13 -20.92 -4.81
N LYS A 122 -2.39 -20.63 -3.54
CA LYS A 122 -1.42 -19.96 -2.69
C LYS A 122 -0.71 -20.95 -1.77
N LEU A 123 0.62 -20.96 -1.85
CA LEU A 123 1.51 -21.66 -0.94
C LEU A 123 1.79 -20.78 0.28
N ASP A 124 1.90 -21.40 1.46
CA ASP A 124 2.67 -20.83 2.55
C ASP A 124 4.12 -21.32 2.45
N SER A 125 5.01 -20.46 1.99
CA SER A 125 6.44 -20.77 1.86
C SER A 125 7.29 -20.32 3.06
N GLY A 126 6.67 -19.85 4.15
CA GLY A 126 7.39 -19.42 5.36
C GLY A 126 6.88 -18.10 5.98
N MET A 127 5.83 -17.48 5.42
CA MET A 127 5.22 -16.30 6.04
C MET A 127 4.24 -16.68 7.14
N HIS A 128 3.67 -17.89 7.08
CA HIS A 128 2.75 -18.45 8.08
C HIS A 128 1.50 -17.58 8.34
N ARG A 129 1.07 -16.83 7.33
CA ARG A 129 -0.18 -16.05 7.35
C ARG A 129 -1.34 -16.82 6.74
N VAL A 130 -1.24 -17.16 5.45
CA VAL A 130 -2.22 -17.97 4.70
C VAL A 130 -1.53 -18.69 3.56
N GLY A 131 -2.09 -19.82 3.14
CA GLY A 131 -1.59 -20.65 2.05
C GLY A 131 -1.61 -22.13 2.46
N LEU A 132 -1.66 -23.02 1.47
CA LEU A 132 -1.50 -24.44 1.73
C LEU A 132 -0.09 -24.72 2.21
N HIS A 133 0.04 -25.70 3.11
CA HIS A 133 1.34 -26.20 3.53
C HIS A 133 2.03 -26.90 2.34
N PRO A 134 3.37 -26.86 2.21
CA PRO A 134 4.10 -27.48 1.10
C PRO A 134 3.71 -28.93 0.81
N LYS A 135 3.51 -29.74 1.87
CA LYS A 135 3.09 -31.15 1.77
C LYS A 135 1.73 -31.35 1.09
N ASP A 136 0.83 -30.37 1.18
CA ASP A 136 -0.55 -30.44 0.66
C ASP A 136 -0.67 -29.75 -0.71
N TYR A 137 0.38 -29.04 -1.15
CA TYR A 137 0.32 -28.13 -2.30
C TYR A 137 0.08 -28.85 -3.63
N GLN A 138 0.85 -29.90 -3.92
CA GLN A 138 0.69 -30.68 -5.14
C GLN A 138 -0.68 -31.37 -5.19
N ALA A 139 -1.14 -31.94 -4.07
CA ALA A 139 -2.46 -32.55 -3.98
C ALA A 139 -3.58 -31.51 -4.21
N GLY A 140 -3.45 -30.32 -3.63
CA GLY A 140 -4.37 -29.21 -3.86
C GLY A 140 -4.44 -28.79 -5.32
N TYR A 141 -3.30 -28.69 -6.00
CA TYR A 141 -3.23 -28.41 -7.43
C TYR A 141 -3.97 -29.46 -8.27
N GLN A 142 -3.71 -30.75 -8.02
CA GLN A 142 -4.35 -31.84 -8.77
C GLN A 142 -5.85 -31.91 -8.53
N ARG A 143 -6.31 -31.68 -7.30
CA ARG A 143 -7.74 -31.61 -6.96
C ARG A 143 -8.45 -30.46 -7.68
N LEU A 144 -7.86 -29.26 -7.68
CA LEU A 144 -8.42 -28.12 -8.41
C LEU A 144 -8.54 -28.39 -9.91
N LEU A 145 -7.52 -29.01 -10.54
CA LEU A 145 -7.60 -29.42 -11.93
C LEU A 145 -8.68 -30.48 -12.18
N ALA A 146 -8.73 -31.53 -11.35
CA ALA A 146 -9.67 -32.63 -11.48
C ALA A 146 -11.13 -32.23 -11.25
N SER A 147 -11.38 -31.12 -10.55
CA SER A 147 -12.73 -30.61 -10.26
C SER A 147 -13.54 -30.26 -11.53
N GLY A 148 -12.87 -29.92 -12.64
CA GLY A 148 -13.53 -29.36 -13.83
C GLY A 148 -14.14 -27.97 -13.61
N LYS A 149 -13.88 -27.32 -12.46
CA LYS A 149 -14.40 -26.00 -12.08
C LYS A 149 -13.38 -24.88 -12.26
N VAL A 150 -12.15 -25.22 -12.64
CA VAL A 150 -11.03 -24.28 -12.72
C VAL A 150 -10.51 -24.23 -14.15
N ALA A 151 -10.51 -23.04 -14.75
CA ALA A 151 -10.06 -22.83 -16.12
C ALA A 151 -8.54 -22.70 -16.22
N LYS A 152 -7.95 -22.07 -15.20
CA LYS A 152 -6.52 -21.76 -15.13
C LYS A 152 -6.08 -21.70 -13.68
N ILE A 153 -4.87 -22.19 -13.42
CA ILE A 153 -4.20 -22.06 -12.12
C ILE A 153 -2.93 -21.22 -12.28
N VAL A 154 -2.75 -20.23 -11.39
CA VAL A 154 -1.48 -19.53 -11.17
C VAL A 154 -0.94 -19.96 -9.80
N LEU A 155 0.33 -20.31 -9.73
CA LEU A 155 0.98 -20.72 -8.48
C LEU A 155 1.52 -19.47 -7.77
N MET A 156 1.07 -19.23 -6.54
CA MET A 156 1.32 -17.98 -5.83
C MET A 156 1.99 -18.25 -4.48
N SER A 157 2.92 -17.37 -4.09
CA SER A 157 3.32 -17.20 -2.69
C SER A 157 3.56 -15.72 -2.40
N HIS A 158 3.96 -15.38 -1.18
CA HIS A 158 4.26 -14.01 -0.77
C HIS A 158 5.43 -13.97 0.22
N PHE A 159 6.32 -13.00 0.02
CA PHE A 159 7.48 -12.81 0.88
C PHE A 159 7.11 -12.16 2.21
N ALA A 160 7.76 -12.61 3.29
CA ALA A 160 7.65 -12.03 4.61
C ALA A 160 8.65 -10.89 4.84
N ARG A 161 9.87 -11.02 4.30
CA ARG A 161 11.04 -10.17 4.59
C ARG A 161 11.81 -9.78 3.32
N ALA A 162 11.12 -9.50 2.21
CA ALA A 162 11.78 -9.10 0.96
C ALA A 162 12.35 -7.67 1.00
N ASP A 163 11.89 -6.87 1.96
CA ASP A 163 12.39 -5.55 2.31
C ASP A 163 13.76 -5.59 3.01
N GLU A 164 14.17 -6.73 3.55
CA GLU A 164 15.48 -6.92 4.18
C GLU A 164 16.47 -7.50 3.16
N LEU A 165 17.11 -6.62 2.38
CA LEU A 165 17.88 -6.98 1.18
C LEU A 165 19.08 -7.92 1.42
N HIS A 166 19.57 -7.99 2.66
CA HIS A 166 20.75 -8.79 3.03
C HIS A 166 20.40 -10.12 3.70
N GLU A 167 19.11 -10.38 3.95
CA GLU A 167 18.65 -11.55 4.68
C GLU A 167 18.33 -12.75 3.77
N GLN A 168 18.58 -13.97 4.26
CA GLN A 168 18.37 -15.19 3.48
C GLN A 168 16.90 -15.62 3.38
N ALA A 169 16.01 -15.07 4.23
CA ALA A 169 14.62 -15.50 4.34
C ALA A 169 13.88 -15.52 2.98
N SER A 170 14.12 -14.53 2.12
CA SER A 170 13.51 -14.51 0.78
C SER A 170 13.99 -15.65 -0.11
N ALA A 171 15.28 -16.00 -0.05
CA ALA A 171 15.84 -17.13 -0.78
C ALA A 171 15.32 -18.47 -0.25
N GLU A 172 15.16 -18.61 1.06
CA GLU A 172 14.56 -19.79 1.71
C GLU A 172 13.09 -19.98 1.26
N GLN A 173 12.30 -18.91 1.25
CA GLN A 173 10.92 -18.95 0.76
C GLN A 173 10.84 -19.33 -0.72
N VAL A 174 11.81 -18.92 -1.56
CA VAL A 174 11.90 -19.35 -2.96
C VAL A 174 12.20 -20.85 -3.04
N ALA A 175 13.17 -21.35 -2.27
CA ALA A 175 13.52 -22.76 -2.27
C ALA A 175 12.35 -23.67 -1.88
N VAL A 176 11.57 -23.26 -0.86
CA VAL A 176 10.33 -23.97 -0.47
C VAL A 176 9.29 -23.96 -1.59
N PHE A 177 9.10 -22.81 -2.26
CA PHE A 177 8.17 -22.71 -3.38
C PHE A 177 8.57 -23.59 -4.56
N GLU A 178 9.84 -23.55 -4.96
CA GLU A 178 10.40 -24.36 -6.04
C GLU A 178 10.26 -25.86 -5.78
N ALA A 179 10.58 -26.31 -4.57
CA ALA A 179 10.40 -27.72 -4.18
C ALA A 179 8.91 -28.12 -4.21
N ALA A 180 8.02 -27.31 -3.65
CA ALA A 180 6.59 -27.62 -3.60
C ALA A 180 5.94 -27.68 -5.00
N ARG A 181 6.42 -26.86 -5.95
CA ARG A 181 5.87 -26.81 -7.32
C ARG A 181 6.55 -27.75 -8.31
N GLN A 182 7.52 -28.56 -7.90
CA GLN A 182 8.27 -29.41 -8.81
C GLN A 182 7.33 -30.29 -9.66
N GLY A 183 7.49 -30.24 -10.98
CA GLY A 183 6.65 -30.98 -11.93
C GLY A 183 5.28 -30.37 -12.23
N LEU A 184 4.90 -29.25 -11.58
CA LEU A 184 3.68 -28.51 -11.91
C LEU A 184 3.97 -27.53 -13.06
N SER A 185 3.04 -27.46 -14.03
CA SER A 185 3.13 -26.55 -15.19
C SER A 185 2.04 -25.49 -15.09
N ALA A 186 2.40 -24.31 -14.59
CA ALA A 186 1.52 -23.17 -14.41
C ALA A 186 2.34 -21.88 -14.31
N GLU A 187 1.74 -20.74 -14.64
CA GLU A 187 2.35 -19.42 -14.39
C GLU A 187 2.56 -19.22 -12.88
N VAL A 188 3.57 -18.44 -12.51
CA VAL A 188 3.96 -18.18 -11.12
C VAL A 188 3.84 -16.70 -10.73
N SER A 189 3.55 -16.44 -9.46
CA SER A 189 3.54 -15.08 -8.89
C SER A 189 4.08 -15.03 -7.47
N LEU A 190 5.28 -14.46 -7.31
CA LEU A 190 5.96 -14.33 -6.02
C LEU A 190 6.16 -12.88 -5.59
N ARG A 191 6.54 -12.01 -6.54
CA ARG A 191 7.13 -10.71 -6.23
C ARG A 191 6.08 -9.67 -5.83
N ASN A 192 6.15 -9.22 -4.57
CA ASN A 192 5.58 -7.97 -4.09
C ASN A 192 6.52 -6.79 -4.36
N SER A 193 6.17 -5.57 -3.96
CA SER A 193 7.00 -4.36 -4.22
C SER A 193 8.48 -4.50 -3.85
N PRO A 194 8.88 -4.91 -2.64
CA PRO A 194 10.30 -5.06 -2.33
C PRO A 194 10.99 -6.10 -3.21
N ALA A 195 10.34 -7.22 -3.55
CA ALA A 195 10.88 -8.21 -4.47
C ALA A 195 10.93 -7.73 -5.93
N VAL A 196 10.04 -6.85 -6.36
CA VAL A 196 10.13 -6.18 -7.68
C VAL A 196 11.36 -5.29 -7.73
N LEU A 197 11.61 -4.50 -6.68
CA LEU A 197 12.67 -3.49 -6.64
C LEU A 197 14.06 -4.06 -6.33
N GLY A 198 14.15 -5.08 -5.47
CA GLY A 198 15.42 -5.55 -4.89
C GLY A 198 15.83 -6.97 -5.25
N TRP A 199 14.95 -7.76 -5.86
CA TRP A 199 15.19 -9.20 -6.08
C TRP A 199 14.95 -9.61 -7.54
N PRO A 200 15.75 -9.09 -8.50
CA PRO A 200 15.55 -9.33 -9.94
C PRO A 200 15.68 -10.80 -10.37
N GLN A 201 16.42 -11.60 -9.60
CA GLN A 201 16.65 -13.03 -9.85
C GLN A 201 15.44 -13.92 -9.54
N ILE A 202 14.45 -13.41 -8.81
CA ILE A 202 13.26 -14.19 -8.44
C ILE A 202 12.32 -14.25 -9.66
N PRO A 203 11.98 -15.45 -10.17
CA PRO A 203 11.09 -15.58 -11.31
C PRO A 203 9.64 -15.24 -10.93
N SER A 204 8.91 -14.60 -11.84
CA SER A 204 7.47 -14.36 -11.73
C SER A 204 6.90 -14.02 -13.12
N ASP A 205 5.90 -14.77 -13.57
CA ASP A 205 5.11 -14.40 -14.77
C ASP A 205 4.16 -13.24 -14.46
N TRP A 206 3.73 -13.17 -13.19
CA TRP A 206 2.94 -12.08 -12.64
C TRP A 206 3.61 -11.47 -11.42
N VAL A 207 3.78 -10.15 -11.41
CA VAL A 207 4.20 -9.37 -10.24
C VAL A 207 3.03 -8.61 -9.63
N ARG A 208 3.13 -8.30 -8.33
CA ARG A 208 2.06 -7.67 -7.55
C ARG A 208 2.55 -6.40 -6.85
N PRO A 209 2.89 -5.34 -7.60
CA PRO A 209 3.31 -4.08 -7.01
C PRO A 209 2.16 -3.44 -6.22
N GLY A 210 2.43 -3.11 -4.95
CA GLY A 210 1.53 -2.37 -4.07
C GLY A 210 2.16 -1.04 -3.68
N ILE A 211 2.91 -1.00 -2.57
CA ILE A 211 3.42 0.27 -2.02
C ILE A 211 4.25 1.10 -3.00
N MET A 212 5.00 0.43 -3.89
CA MET A 212 5.83 1.13 -4.87
C MET A 212 4.99 1.95 -5.85
N LEU A 213 3.75 1.54 -6.14
CA LEU A 213 2.84 2.29 -7.01
C LEU A 213 2.55 3.68 -6.45
N TYR A 214 2.55 3.81 -5.12
CA TYR A 214 2.25 5.05 -4.40
C TYR A 214 3.48 5.91 -4.11
N GLY A 215 4.64 5.53 -4.66
CA GLY A 215 5.85 6.34 -4.56
C GLY A 215 6.60 6.22 -3.24
N ALA A 216 6.33 5.19 -2.45
CA ALA A 216 7.00 4.93 -1.19
C ALA A 216 7.92 3.70 -1.29
N THR A 217 9.15 3.87 -0.83
CA THR A 217 10.11 2.76 -0.71
C THR A 217 9.64 1.78 0.37
N PRO A 218 9.74 0.45 0.12
CA PRO A 218 9.56 -0.56 1.16
C PRO A 218 10.83 -0.78 1.99
N PHE A 219 11.96 -0.17 1.65
CA PHE A 219 13.26 -0.41 2.28
C PHE A 219 13.58 0.65 3.34
N GLU A 220 14.24 0.24 4.42
CA GLU A 220 14.80 1.14 5.44
C GLU A 220 16.10 1.83 4.96
N GLU A 221 16.85 1.17 4.08
CA GLU A 221 18.07 1.69 3.49
C GLU A 221 17.83 2.36 2.13
N ALA A 222 18.77 3.23 1.74
CA ALA A 222 18.72 3.89 0.44
C ALA A 222 18.87 2.86 -0.69
N ASN A 223 17.96 2.88 -1.66
CA ASN A 223 17.97 1.97 -2.80
C ASN A 223 17.82 2.76 -4.12
N ALA A 224 18.76 2.57 -5.04
CA ALA A 224 18.84 3.33 -6.29
C ALA A 224 17.67 3.08 -7.25
N VAL A 225 17.02 1.92 -7.17
CA VAL A 225 15.83 1.62 -7.98
C VAL A 225 14.61 2.26 -7.34
N ALA A 226 14.47 2.13 -6.01
CA ALA A 226 13.37 2.75 -5.27
C ALA A 226 13.41 4.28 -5.31
N SER A 227 14.57 4.91 -5.47
CA SER A 227 14.70 6.37 -5.62
C SER A 227 14.13 6.93 -6.94
N ARG A 228 13.84 6.05 -7.92
CA ARG A 228 13.15 6.43 -9.17
C ARG A 228 11.64 6.61 -8.98
N LEU A 229 11.10 6.16 -7.85
CA LEU A 229 9.68 6.24 -7.54
C LEU A 229 9.28 7.69 -7.25
N GLN A 230 8.08 8.07 -7.71
CA GLN A 230 7.53 9.41 -7.53
C GLN A 230 6.40 9.37 -6.49
N PRO A 231 6.46 10.19 -5.41
CA PRO A 231 5.37 10.28 -4.44
C PRO A 231 4.03 10.63 -5.09
N VAL A 232 3.01 9.79 -4.85
CA VAL A 232 1.68 9.97 -5.43
C VAL A 232 0.80 10.88 -4.57
N MET A 233 0.85 10.73 -3.24
CA MET A 233 0.06 11.53 -2.31
C MET A 233 0.89 12.66 -1.71
N THR A 234 0.37 13.89 -1.81
CA THR A 234 0.80 15.02 -0.97
C THR A 234 -0.29 15.33 0.03
N LEU A 235 -0.03 15.06 1.32
CA LEU A 235 -0.91 15.51 2.40
C LEU A 235 -0.48 16.91 2.83
N GLU A 236 -1.38 17.87 2.69
CA GLU A 236 -1.10 19.25 3.08
C GLU A 236 -2.25 19.89 3.85
N SER A 237 -1.92 20.96 4.57
CA SER A 237 -2.85 21.81 5.28
C SER A 237 -2.28 23.22 5.39
N LYS A 238 -2.80 24.04 6.30
CA LYS A 238 -2.34 25.41 6.54
C LYS A 238 -2.17 25.70 8.03
N VAL A 239 -1.27 26.64 8.32
CA VAL A 239 -1.16 27.27 9.63
C VAL A 239 -2.44 28.09 9.90
N ILE A 240 -3.09 27.83 11.03
CA ILE A 240 -4.33 28.48 11.47
C ILE A 240 -4.15 29.36 12.71
N CYS A 241 -3.01 29.25 13.40
CA CYS A 241 -2.65 30.10 14.53
C CYS A 241 -1.13 30.23 14.61
N VAL A 242 -0.63 31.40 15.00
CA VAL A 242 0.79 31.64 15.29
C VAL A 242 0.89 32.19 16.72
N ARG A 243 1.87 31.73 17.49
CA ARG A 243 2.14 32.18 18.86
C ARG A 243 3.62 32.43 19.06
N GLU A 244 3.96 33.54 19.70
CA GLU A 244 5.29 33.76 20.27
C GLU A 244 5.28 33.24 21.70
N LEU A 245 6.22 32.34 22.03
CA LEU A 245 6.36 31.78 23.37
C LEU A 245 7.77 32.06 23.91
N PRO A 246 7.91 32.50 25.17
CA PRO A 246 9.23 32.55 25.83
C PRO A 246 9.80 31.14 26.04
N ALA A 247 11.05 31.06 26.50
CA ALA A 247 11.64 29.80 26.95
C ALA A 247 10.94 29.29 28.22
N GLY A 248 10.80 27.96 28.35
CA GLY A 248 10.20 27.30 29.51
C GLY A 248 8.70 27.00 29.39
N GLU A 249 8.06 27.30 28.26
CA GLU A 249 6.61 27.10 28.06
C GLU A 249 6.28 25.70 27.52
N PRO A 250 5.27 25.02 28.08
CA PRO A 250 4.84 23.71 27.58
C PRO A 250 3.96 23.82 26.33
N ILE A 251 4.12 22.88 25.40
CA ILE A 251 3.30 22.79 24.18
C ILE A 251 2.48 21.49 24.14
N GLY A 252 1.16 21.64 24.04
CA GLY A 252 0.22 20.56 23.79
C GLY A 252 0.04 19.59 24.98
N TYR A 253 -0.64 18.47 24.70
CA TYR A 253 -1.01 17.52 25.75
C TYR A 253 0.20 16.87 26.43
N GLY A 254 0.16 16.84 27.76
CA GLY A 254 1.16 16.19 28.60
C GLY A 254 2.50 16.92 28.67
N ALA A 255 2.60 18.14 28.14
CA ALA A 255 3.80 18.99 28.22
C ALA A 255 5.10 18.26 27.80
N LYS A 256 5.01 17.38 26.79
CA LYS A 256 6.15 16.59 26.32
C LYS A 256 7.25 17.42 25.65
N PHE A 257 6.91 18.62 25.21
CA PHE A 257 7.85 19.59 24.68
C PHE A 257 7.73 20.88 25.48
N ILE A 258 8.87 21.36 25.95
CA ILE A 258 9.04 22.65 26.61
C ILE A 258 9.94 23.49 25.72
N THR A 259 9.56 24.74 25.44
CA THR A 259 10.36 25.63 24.58
C THR A 259 11.76 25.85 25.18
N PRO A 260 12.85 25.46 24.52
CA PRO A 260 14.21 25.63 25.06
C PRO A 260 14.73 27.07 24.92
N LYS A 261 14.09 27.87 24.06
CA LYS A 261 14.41 29.27 23.74
C LYS A 261 13.09 30.01 23.43
N PRO A 262 13.09 31.34 23.26
CA PRO A 262 11.97 32.02 22.63
C PRO A 262 11.68 31.39 21.26
N MET A 263 10.44 30.97 21.03
CA MET A 263 10.03 30.24 19.83
C MET A 263 8.78 30.84 19.21
N ARG A 264 8.74 30.82 17.87
CA ARG A 264 7.52 31.10 17.11
C ARG A 264 6.87 29.76 16.73
N VAL A 265 5.64 29.56 17.18
CA VAL A 265 4.92 28.28 17.05
C VAL A 265 3.74 28.44 16.12
N GLY A 266 3.62 27.53 15.14
CA GLY A 266 2.46 27.44 14.26
C GLY A 266 1.54 26.30 14.68
N VAL A 267 0.23 26.53 14.71
CA VAL A 267 -0.78 25.47 14.81
C VAL A 267 -1.32 25.17 13.43
N VAL A 268 -1.32 23.91 13.02
CA VAL A 268 -1.78 23.44 11.71
C VAL A 268 -3.13 22.73 11.88
N ALA A 269 -4.06 22.95 10.95
CA ALA A 269 -5.33 22.24 10.92
C ALA A 269 -5.17 20.81 10.35
N MET A 270 -4.47 19.95 11.10
CA MET A 270 -4.25 18.54 10.79
C MET A 270 -4.06 17.77 12.10
N GLY A 271 -4.63 16.58 12.23
CA GLY A 271 -4.44 15.77 13.44
C GLY A 271 -4.70 14.29 13.19
N TYR A 272 -4.72 13.51 14.27
CA TYR A 272 -4.82 12.06 14.14
C TYR A 272 -6.16 11.55 13.62
N ALA A 273 -7.25 12.33 13.75
CA ALA A 273 -8.53 11.96 13.14
C ALA A 273 -8.53 12.12 11.61
N ASP A 274 -7.52 12.80 11.05
CA ASP A 274 -7.28 12.87 9.61
C ASP A 274 -6.39 11.71 9.10
N GLY A 275 -5.81 10.94 10.01
CA GLY A 275 -4.85 9.88 9.71
C GLY A 275 -3.39 10.21 10.03
N TYR A 276 -3.08 11.43 10.47
CA TYR A 276 -1.70 11.79 10.84
C TYR A 276 -1.26 11.04 12.12
N PRO A 277 -0.06 10.43 12.18
CA PRO A 277 0.34 9.58 13.31
C PRO A 277 0.37 10.36 14.63
N ARG A 278 -0.47 9.94 15.59
CA ARG A 278 -0.52 10.53 16.93
C ARG A 278 0.82 10.42 17.67
N HIS A 279 1.57 9.36 17.39
CA HIS A 279 2.83 9.05 18.04
C HIS A 279 4.03 9.72 17.39
N ALA A 280 3.85 10.48 16.29
CA ALA A 280 4.92 11.29 15.69
C ALA A 280 5.57 12.19 16.76
N PRO A 281 6.88 12.03 17.04
CA PRO A 281 7.56 12.78 18.07
C PRO A 281 7.86 14.22 17.65
N THR A 282 8.28 15.05 18.62
CA THR A 282 8.98 16.30 18.30
C THR A 282 10.17 15.99 17.39
N GLY A 283 10.39 16.81 16.36
CA GLY A 283 11.44 16.59 15.37
C GLY A 283 10.97 15.91 14.09
N THR A 284 9.77 15.31 14.06
CA THR A 284 9.19 14.79 12.82
C THR A 284 9.11 15.89 11.77
N PRO A 285 9.61 15.67 10.55
CA PRO A 285 9.78 16.74 9.58
C PRO A 285 8.45 17.17 8.94
N VAL A 286 8.39 18.45 8.60
CA VAL A 286 7.34 19.06 7.77
C VAL A 286 7.98 20.08 6.82
N MET A 287 7.27 20.44 5.76
CA MET A 287 7.68 21.52 4.85
C MET A 287 6.69 22.68 4.97
N VAL A 288 7.17 23.88 5.28
CA VAL A 288 6.34 25.05 5.59
C VAL A 288 6.80 26.21 4.72
N ALA A 289 5.92 26.73 3.87
CA ALA A 289 6.26 27.82 2.94
C ALA A 289 7.57 27.53 2.13
N GLY A 290 7.76 26.27 1.73
CA GLY A 290 8.93 25.83 0.95
C GLY A 290 10.22 25.66 1.77
N GLN A 291 10.17 25.81 3.09
CA GLN A 291 11.31 25.57 3.97
C GLN A 291 11.03 24.44 4.96
N ARG A 292 12.01 23.56 5.13
CA ARG A 292 11.91 22.42 6.05
C ARG A 292 11.87 22.89 7.50
N SER A 293 10.96 22.32 8.28
CA SER A 293 10.83 22.53 9.72
C SER A 293 10.43 21.20 10.40
N GLN A 294 9.92 21.27 11.62
CA GLN A 294 9.62 20.12 12.47
C GLN A 294 8.34 20.29 13.27
N LEU A 295 7.72 19.16 13.63
CA LEU A 295 6.72 19.09 14.69
C LEU A 295 7.33 19.42 16.05
N ILE A 296 6.52 20.04 16.90
CA ILE A 296 6.82 20.27 18.32
C ILE A 296 5.62 19.93 19.19
N GLY A 297 5.83 19.09 20.20
CA GLY A 297 4.76 18.65 21.09
C GLY A 297 3.88 17.56 20.47
N ARG A 298 2.81 17.19 21.18
CA ARG A 298 1.98 16.04 20.82
C ARG A 298 0.90 16.40 19.79
N VAL A 299 0.78 15.56 18.76
CA VAL A 299 -0.33 15.61 17.80
C VAL A 299 -1.68 15.39 18.51
N SER A 300 -2.63 16.29 18.26
CA SER A 300 -4.01 16.23 18.79
C SER A 300 -4.99 15.71 17.72
N MET A 301 -6.28 15.64 18.05
CA MET A 301 -7.29 15.05 17.16
C MET A 301 -7.37 15.79 15.82
N ASP A 302 -7.36 17.12 15.88
CA ASP A 302 -7.61 17.99 14.73
C ASP A 302 -6.49 19.01 14.47
N MET A 303 -5.47 19.03 15.33
CA MET A 303 -4.41 20.04 15.32
C MET A 303 -3.07 19.43 15.69
N LEU A 304 -2.02 19.99 15.09
CA LEU A 304 -0.63 19.72 15.43
C LEU A 304 0.14 21.05 15.48
N CYS A 305 1.25 21.07 16.21
CA CYS A 305 2.10 22.26 16.35
C CYS A 305 3.42 22.05 15.62
N ILE A 306 3.92 23.10 14.99
CA ILE A 306 5.17 23.13 14.24
C ILE A 306 6.04 24.31 14.69
N ASP A 307 7.34 24.15 14.56
CA ASP A 307 8.30 25.23 14.79
C ASP A 307 8.32 26.18 13.58
N LEU A 308 8.17 27.48 13.81
CA LEU A 308 8.27 28.53 12.80
C LEU A 308 9.45 29.47 13.06
N THR A 309 10.24 29.21 14.11
CA THR A 309 11.30 30.11 14.59
C THR A 309 12.28 30.46 13.48
N ASP A 310 12.73 29.46 12.72
CA ASP A 310 13.72 29.61 11.66
C ASP A 310 13.09 29.75 10.25
N VAL A 311 11.78 30.03 10.17
CA VAL A 311 11.02 30.21 8.92
C VAL A 311 10.28 31.56 8.92
N PRO A 312 10.98 32.72 8.96
CA PRO A 312 10.40 34.05 9.24
C PRO A 312 9.26 34.47 8.31
N GLN A 313 9.25 33.99 7.07
CA GLN A 313 8.22 34.23 6.07
C GLN A 313 6.91 33.45 6.31
N ALA A 314 6.93 32.41 7.16
CA ALA A 314 5.76 31.60 7.47
C ALA A 314 4.90 32.23 8.57
N GLY A 315 3.58 32.17 8.39
CA GLY A 315 2.58 32.70 9.31
C GLY A 315 1.19 32.14 9.04
N LEU A 316 0.16 32.87 9.43
CA LEU A 316 -1.24 32.49 9.17
C LEU A 316 -1.48 32.23 7.68
N GLY A 317 -2.07 31.07 7.37
CA GLY A 317 -2.41 30.67 6.01
C GLY A 317 -1.25 30.05 5.21
N SER A 318 -0.03 30.02 5.74
CA SER A 318 1.10 29.34 5.09
C SER A 318 0.79 27.85 4.89
N THR A 319 1.05 27.35 3.69
CA THR A 319 0.92 25.92 3.37
C THR A 319 1.94 25.10 4.16
N VAL A 320 1.46 23.98 4.69
CA VAL A 320 2.26 22.97 5.37
C VAL A 320 2.07 21.66 4.62
N GLU A 321 3.13 21.12 4.05
CA GLU A 321 3.19 19.76 3.53
C GLU A 321 3.66 18.84 4.67
N LEU A 322 2.81 17.86 4.98
CA LEU A 322 3.01 16.88 6.03
C LEU A 322 3.77 15.66 5.48
N TRP A 323 3.43 15.26 4.27
CA TRP A 323 4.23 14.40 3.40
C TRP A 323 3.85 14.64 1.94
N GLY A 324 4.73 14.29 1.00
CA GLY A 324 4.56 14.55 -0.42
C GLY A 324 5.90 14.51 -1.15
N LYS A 325 6.07 15.45 -2.08
CA LYS A 325 7.25 15.54 -2.97
C LYS A 325 8.51 16.01 -2.24
N ASN A 326 8.35 16.79 -1.16
CA ASN A 326 9.46 17.39 -0.41
C ASN A 326 9.73 16.69 0.92
N ILE A 327 8.70 16.09 1.51
CA ILE A 327 8.80 15.31 2.75
C ILE A 327 8.26 13.92 2.46
N LEU A 328 9.14 12.92 2.36
CA LEU A 328 8.70 11.58 1.99
C LEU A 328 7.84 10.98 3.11
N ALA A 329 6.78 10.29 2.71
CA ALA A 329 5.92 9.57 3.65
C ALA A 329 6.71 8.52 4.46
N SER A 330 7.72 7.88 3.85
CA SER A 330 8.65 6.97 4.54
C SER A 330 9.48 7.63 5.64
N GLU A 331 9.88 8.89 5.44
CA GLU A 331 10.61 9.64 6.45
C GLU A 331 9.72 9.93 7.67
N VAL A 332 8.47 10.34 7.44
CA VAL A 332 7.48 10.56 8.50
C VAL A 332 7.13 9.27 9.22
N ALA A 333 6.93 8.18 8.48
CA ALA A 333 6.61 6.87 9.03
C ALA A 333 7.76 6.35 9.92
N ALA A 334 9.01 6.42 9.46
CA ALA A 334 10.17 6.01 10.24
C ALA A 334 10.33 6.83 11.52
N ALA A 335 10.16 8.16 11.44
CA ALA A 335 10.17 9.02 12.64
C ALA A 335 9.06 8.66 13.64
N ALA A 336 7.96 8.09 13.14
CA ALA A 336 6.80 7.67 13.90
C ALA A 336 6.84 6.18 14.28
N ASP A 337 7.93 5.45 14.06
CA ASP A 337 8.03 4.01 14.36
C ASP A 337 6.91 3.18 13.69
N THR A 338 6.68 3.48 12.41
CA THR A 338 5.71 2.79 11.56
C THR A 338 6.18 2.76 10.10
N ILE A 339 5.32 2.28 9.21
CA ILE A 339 5.59 2.09 7.78
C ILE A 339 4.68 2.97 6.91
N PRO A 340 5.11 3.37 5.70
CA PRO A 340 4.30 4.14 4.74
C PRO A 340 2.88 3.58 4.51
N TYR A 341 2.77 2.25 4.49
CA TYR A 341 1.50 1.54 4.33
C TYR A 341 0.46 2.00 5.35
N GLN A 342 0.83 2.10 6.63
CA GLN A 342 -0.11 2.44 7.69
C GLN A 342 -0.54 3.90 7.60
N ILE A 343 0.39 4.82 7.37
CA ILE A 343 0.06 6.25 7.31
C ILE A 343 -0.85 6.59 6.12
N PHE A 344 -0.66 5.92 4.97
CA PHE A 344 -1.55 6.11 3.83
C PHE A 344 -2.94 5.51 4.07
N CYS A 345 -3.01 4.25 4.54
CA CYS A 345 -4.29 3.58 4.80
C CYS A 345 -5.11 4.23 5.93
N ASN A 346 -4.46 4.97 6.84
CA ASN A 346 -5.13 5.68 7.92
C ASN A 346 -5.77 7.01 7.50
N LEU A 347 -5.53 7.48 6.27
CA LEU A 347 -6.07 8.73 5.78
C LEU A 347 -7.60 8.76 5.87
N ARG A 348 -8.16 9.75 6.56
CA ARG A 348 -9.61 9.90 6.79
C ARG A 348 -9.98 11.37 6.77
N ARG A 349 -11.27 11.66 6.57
CA ARG A 349 -11.91 13.01 6.61
C ARG A 349 -11.41 14.02 5.57
N VAL A 350 -10.16 13.96 5.14
CA VAL A 350 -9.58 14.89 4.18
C VAL A 350 -10.13 14.63 2.78
N PRO A 351 -10.46 15.68 2.01
CA PRO A 351 -10.80 15.53 0.60
C PRO A 351 -9.58 15.08 -0.19
N LYS A 352 -9.78 14.09 -1.07
CA LYS A 352 -8.81 13.66 -2.08
C LYS A 352 -9.03 14.45 -3.36
N LEU A 353 -8.01 15.19 -3.81
CA LEU A 353 -8.04 15.96 -5.05
C LEU A 353 -7.11 15.31 -6.06
N TYR A 354 -7.65 14.88 -7.18
CA TYR A 354 -6.91 14.14 -8.21
C TYR A 354 -6.42 15.10 -9.29
N SER A 355 -5.14 15.01 -9.63
CA SER A 355 -4.54 15.68 -10.80
C SER A 355 -4.14 14.66 -11.85
N GLU A 356 -4.45 14.92 -13.11
CA GLU A 356 -4.21 14.01 -14.23
C GLU A 356 -3.02 14.39 -15.12
N GLY A 357 -2.35 15.51 -14.80
CA GLY A 357 -1.31 16.12 -15.64
C GLY A 357 -1.86 17.18 -16.57
#